data_AF-A0A3M1QAI1-F1
#
_entry.id   AF-A0A3M1QAI1-F1
#
_cell.length_a   1.000
_cell.length_b   1.000
_cell.length_c   1.000
_cell.angle_alpha   90.00
_cell.angle_beta   90.00
_cell.angle_gamma   90.00
#
_symmetry.space_group_name_H-M   'P 1'
#
loop_
_entity.id
_entity.type
_entity.pdbx_description
1 polymer ?
#
loop_
_entity_poly.entity_id
_entity_poly.type
_entity_poly.pdbx_seq_one_letter_code
_entity_poly.pdbx_strand_id
1 'polypeptide(L)'
;TTILSVDCTTAVDGACCFSDGSCLVLTPADCDAQGGSFLGLGTSCDPNNPCPQPLPNDTCDTCIPIDTNVPYAGTSVGAISELGDITSCATNDTEDVWHCWTAPCSGDATISLCGSGFDTTLAVFDACGGLELACNDDSCGLQSEVTIPVTAGSVYYIRVAGYNGAEGAYSLLASIQCCGDLDGDGDTDVDDFNLFLAAFGSCTGDANYNPDADYDSDGCVELEDYQAWVQCFRDANPGSPLPKKARPRVFNRQESQGNSIELP
;
A
#
# COMPACT_ATOMS: atom_id res chain seq x y z
N THR A 1 72.00 19.37 -2.00
CA THR A 1 71.00 18.84 -1.04
C THR A 1 69.65 19.01 -1.67
N THR A 2 69.17 17.98 -2.37
CA THR A 2 67.84 17.98 -2.99
C THR A 2 66.82 17.78 -1.88
N ILE A 3 66.06 18.82 -1.56
CA ILE A 3 64.93 18.70 -0.64
C ILE A 3 63.85 17.99 -1.42
N LEU A 4 63.68 16.69 -1.18
CA LEU A 4 62.48 15.97 -1.57
C LEU A 4 61.38 16.45 -0.61
N SER A 5 60.75 17.60 -0.90
CA SER A 5 59.52 17.96 -0.22
C SER A 5 58.43 17.10 -0.83
N VAL A 6 58.14 16.00 -0.15
CA VAL A 6 56.88 15.27 -0.28
C VAL A 6 55.78 16.31 -0.08
N ASP A 7 54.98 16.55 -1.13
CA ASP A 7 53.71 17.25 -0.96
C ASP A 7 52.82 16.35 -0.12
N CYS A 8 52.91 16.52 1.20
CA CYS A 8 51.89 16.08 2.13
C CYS A 8 50.72 17.06 2.07
N THR A 9 50.05 17.17 0.91
CA THR A 9 48.63 17.52 0.92
C THR A 9 47.91 16.31 1.49
N THR A 10 48.04 16.11 2.81
CA THR A 10 47.21 15.16 3.53
C THR A 10 45.78 15.57 3.23
N ALA A 11 45.00 14.68 2.62
CA ALA A 11 43.57 14.84 2.58
C ALA A 11 43.12 14.98 4.04
N VAL A 12 42.86 16.21 4.48
CA VAL A 12 42.32 16.53 5.81
C VAL A 12 40.80 16.43 5.83
N ASP A 13 40.22 16.31 4.64
CA ASP A 13 38.79 16.20 4.42
C ASP A 13 38.45 14.79 3.91
N GLY A 14 37.17 14.46 4.03
CA GLY A 14 36.58 13.23 3.54
C GLY A 14 35.08 13.39 3.38
N ALA A 15 34.44 12.40 2.77
CA ALA A 15 32.99 12.34 2.66
C ALA A 15 32.33 12.33 4.05
N CYS A 16 31.39 13.23 4.22
CA CYS A 16 30.53 13.39 5.37
C CYS A 16 29.09 13.15 4.92
N CYS A 17 28.43 12.15 5.52
CA CYS A 17 27.08 11.75 5.18
C CYS A 17 26.05 12.34 6.12
N PHE A 18 25.00 12.90 5.56
CA PHE A 18 23.87 13.43 6.32
C PHE A 18 22.68 12.48 6.23
N SER A 19 21.69 12.67 7.11
CA SER A 19 20.50 11.83 7.17
C SER A 19 19.78 11.84 5.83
N ASP A 20 19.57 13.00 5.21
CA ASP A 20 18.92 13.18 3.90
C ASP A 20 19.65 12.53 2.69
N GLY A 21 20.70 11.76 2.95
CA GLY A 21 21.54 11.11 1.95
C GLY A 21 22.50 12.04 1.23
N SER A 22 22.54 13.33 1.60
CA SER A 22 23.52 14.26 1.05
C SER A 22 24.94 13.92 1.51
N CYS A 23 25.90 14.26 0.65
CA CYS A 23 27.31 14.03 0.90
C CYS A 23 28.09 15.32 0.67
N LEU A 24 28.84 15.75 1.68
CA LEU A 24 29.78 16.86 1.56
C LEU A 24 31.19 16.40 1.90
N VAL A 25 32.20 16.96 1.22
CA VAL A 25 33.60 16.74 1.59
C VAL A 25 33.98 17.78 2.65
N LEU A 26 34.15 17.34 3.89
CA LEU A 26 34.38 18.19 5.07
C LEU A 26 35.56 17.66 5.90
N THR A 27 36.11 18.50 6.78
CA THR A 27 36.99 18.00 7.84
C THR A 27 36.19 17.13 8.82
N PRO A 28 36.82 16.22 9.59
CA PRO A 28 36.12 15.48 10.64
C PRO A 28 35.38 16.40 11.63
N ALA A 29 36.02 17.52 12.02
CA ALA A 29 35.44 18.46 12.96
C ALA A 29 34.23 19.20 12.38
N ASP A 30 34.28 19.59 11.10
CA ASP A 30 33.16 20.26 10.44
C ASP A 30 32.01 19.30 10.13
N CYS A 31 32.31 18.03 9.85
CA CYS A 31 31.33 16.98 9.68
C CYS A 31 30.54 16.75 10.97
N ASP A 32 31.24 16.53 12.09
CA ASP A 32 30.63 16.37 13.40
C ASP A 32 29.84 17.62 13.83
N ALA A 33 30.39 18.82 13.58
CA ALA A 33 29.73 20.09 13.91
C ALA A 33 28.41 20.30 13.14
N GLN A 34 28.26 19.67 11.98
CA GLN A 34 27.05 19.69 11.16
C GLN A 34 26.15 18.46 11.39
N GLY A 35 26.51 17.57 12.32
CA GLY A 35 25.72 16.37 12.63
C GLY A 35 25.83 15.25 11.60
N GLY A 36 26.82 15.30 10.72
CA GLY A 36 27.04 14.25 9.71
C GLY A 36 27.92 13.11 10.22
N SER A 37 27.90 11.99 9.50
CA SER A 37 28.73 10.81 9.73
C SER A 37 29.96 10.81 8.82
N PHE A 38 31.16 10.91 9.40
CA PHE A 38 32.40 10.99 8.65
C PHE A 38 32.90 9.62 8.18
N LEU A 39 33.09 9.42 6.87
CA LEU A 39 33.52 8.13 6.29
C LEU A 39 35.04 7.90 6.30
N GLY A 40 35.82 8.92 6.68
CA GLY A 40 37.27 8.84 6.79
C GLY A 40 38.01 9.74 5.81
N LEU A 41 39.26 10.06 6.14
CA LEU A 41 40.11 10.96 5.35
C LEU A 41 40.34 10.43 3.93
N GLY A 42 40.23 11.32 2.93
CA GLY A 42 40.46 10.98 1.52
C GLY A 42 39.30 10.26 0.81
N THR A 43 38.18 10.05 1.50
CA THR A 43 36.93 9.60 0.85
C THR A 43 36.28 10.76 0.06
N SER A 44 35.48 10.44 -0.95
CA SER A 44 34.88 11.41 -1.88
C SER A 44 33.38 11.16 -2.04
N CYS A 45 32.62 12.22 -2.25
CA CYS A 45 31.19 12.16 -2.60
C CYS A 45 30.97 11.86 -4.10
N ASP A 46 31.98 12.09 -4.92
CA ASP A 46 31.94 11.89 -6.36
C ASP A 46 32.91 10.79 -6.81
N PRO A 47 32.63 10.10 -7.94
CA PRO A 47 31.47 10.29 -8.82
C PRO A 47 30.19 9.55 -8.36
N ASN A 48 30.31 8.69 -7.34
CA ASN A 48 29.19 7.93 -6.78
C ASN A 48 29.06 8.31 -5.31
N ASN A 49 27.93 8.91 -4.95
CA ASN A 49 27.62 9.26 -3.57
C ASN A 49 27.70 8.01 -2.67
N PRO A 50 28.62 7.95 -1.68
CA PRO A 50 28.77 6.79 -0.80
C PRO A 50 27.76 6.76 0.35
N CYS A 51 26.97 7.83 0.54
CA CYS A 51 26.06 7.95 1.67
C CYS A 51 24.80 7.11 1.48
N PRO A 52 24.28 6.47 2.55
CA PRO A 52 22.97 5.83 2.52
C PRO A 52 21.94 6.81 1.97
N GLN A 53 21.21 6.41 0.95
CA GLN A 53 20.12 7.24 0.42
C GLN A 53 18.86 6.94 1.23
N PRO A 54 18.05 7.96 1.58
CA PRO A 54 16.74 7.75 2.17
C PRO A 54 15.92 6.79 1.32
N LEU A 55 15.03 6.06 2.00
CA LEU A 55 14.06 5.25 1.29
C LEU A 55 13.14 6.17 0.48
N PRO A 56 12.70 5.76 -0.73
CA PRO A 56 11.84 6.59 -1.57
C PRO A 56 10.57 7.06 -0.87
N ASN A 57 10.13 6.34 0.16
CA ASN A 57 8.95 6.60 0.97
C ASN A 57 9.25 6.87 2.45
N ASP A 58 10.41 7.44 2.77
CA ASP A 58 10.71 7.91 4.14
C ASP A 58 9.70 8.94 4.66
N THR A 59 9.04 9.68 3.76
CA THR A 59 8.08 10.72 4.15
C THR A 59 6.73 10.48 3.51
N CYS A 60 5.68 11.00 4.15
CA CYS A 60 4.33 10.93 3.62
C CYS A 60 4.17 11.70 2.29
N ASP A 61 5.02 12.69 1.99
CA ASP A 61 5.00 13.43 0.73
C ASP A 61 5.40 12.56 -0.47
N THR A 62 6.20 11.51 -0.23
CA THR A 62 6.67 10.57 -1.26
C THR A 62 6.18 9.14 -0.99
N CYS A 63 5.02 9.01 -0.36
CA CYS A 63 4.36 7.73 -0.10
C CYS A 63 4.29 6.85 -1.35
N ILE A 64 4.54 5.54 -1.19
CA ILE A 64 4.36 4.58 -2.27
C ILE A 64 2.90 4.14 -2.34
N PRO A 65 2.22 4.25 -3.50
CA PRO A 65 0.86 3.77 -3.64
C PRO A 65 0.80 2.24 -3.52
N ILE A 66 -0.25 1.73 -2.87
CA ILE A 66 -0.56 0.29 -2.80
C ILE A 66 -1.94 0.02 -3.40
N ASP A 67 -2.11 -1.20 -3.91
CA ASP A 67 -3.37 -1.68 -4.46
C ASP A 67 -4.27 -2.28 -3.37
N THR A 68 -5.59 -2.20 -3.57
CA THR A 68 -6.58 -2.80 -2.66
C THR A 68 -6.51 -4.32 -2.71
N ASN A 69 -6.64 -5.00 -1.58
CA ASN A 69 -6.68 -6.46 -1.42
C ASN A 69 -5.46 -7.22 -1.99
N VAL A 70 -4.37 -6.52 -2.34
CA VAL A 70 -3.12 -7.10 -2.81
C VAL A 70 -2.03 -6.87 -1.75
N PRO A 71 -1.40 -7.93 -1.20
CA PRO A 71 -0.29 -7.76 -0.28
C PRO A 71 0.91 -7.06 -0.93
N TYR A 72 1.35 -5.97 -0.32
CA TYR A 72 2.56 -5.25 -0.68
C TYR A 72 3.74 -5.71 0.20
N ALA A 73 4.85 -6.09 -0.43
CA ALA A 73 6.08 -6.46 0.28
C ALA A 73 7.06 -5.27 0.30
N GLY A 74 7.48 -4.86 1.50
CA GLY A 74 8.40 -3.74 1.69
C GLY A 74 9.44 -3.98 2.79
N THR A 75 10.23 -2.94 3.11
CA THR A 75 11.22 -2.94 4.19
C THR A 75 11.32 -1.57 4.82
N SER A 76 11.41 -1.51 6.15
CA SER A 76 11.74 -0.29 6.90
C SER A 76 13.23 -0.16 7.20
N VAL A 77 14.04 -1.19 6.87
CA VAL A 77 15.50 -1.14 7.08
C VAL A 77 16.12 0.02 6.31
N GLY A 78 16.79 0.91 7.04
CA GLY A 78 17.42 2.11 6.49
C GLY A 78 16.47 3.29 6.29
N ALA A 79 15.24 3.20 6.78
CA ALA A 79 14.40 4.38 6.97
C ALA A 79 15.08 5.36 7.93
N ILE A 80 14.92 6.65 7.68
CA ILE A 80 15.49 7.71 8.50
C ILE A 80 14.37 8.57 9.08
N SER A 81 14.46 8.84 10.38
CA SER A 81 13.48 9.70 11.04
C SER A 81 13.70 11.17 10.67
N GLU A 82 12.71 11.77 10.01
CA GLU A 82 12.74 13.20 9.66
C GLU A 82 12.08 14.08 10.75
N LEU A 83 11.16 13.52 11.54
CA LEU A 83 10.39 14.20 12.57
C LEU A 83 10.12 13.22 13.71
N GLY A 84 10.26 13.70 14.96
CA GLY A 84 10.07 12.85 16.14
C GLY A 84 8.71 12.15 16.16
N ASP A 85 8.59 11.14 17.01
CA ASP A 85 7.41 10.26 17.12
C ASP A 85 6.08 11.02 17.12
N ILE A 86 5.24 10.70 16.12
CA ILE A 86 3.94 11.34 15.88
C ILE A 86 2.76 10.43 16.22
N THR A 87 3.00 9.18 16.64
CA THR A 87 1.93 8.20 16.80
C THR A 87 1.43 8.10 18.24
N SER A 88 0.19 7.63 18.41
CA SER A 88 -0.41 7.54 19.76
C SER A 88 -0.22 6.18 20.45
N CYS A 89 0.14 5.13 19.72
CA CYS A 89 0.15 3.76 20.23
C CYS A 89 1.54 3.22 20.60
N ALA A 90 2.62 3.79 20.08
CA ALA A 90 3.97 3.31 20.33
C ALA A 90 4.90 4.41 20.85
N THR A 91 6.12 4.02 21.18
CA THR A 91 7.20 4.96 21.47
C THR A 91 8.46 4.54 20.73
N ASN A 92 9.23 5.53 20.25
CA ASN A 92 10.52 5.28 19.60
C ASN A 92 10.38 4.37 18.37
N ASP A 93 9.31 4.58 17.60
CA ASP A 93 9.06 3.90 16.32
C ASP A 93 9.34 4.86 15.16
N THR A 94 10.44 5.60 15.25
CA THR A 94 10.74 6.79 14.45
C THR A 94 11.26 6.51 13.04
N GLU A 95 11.68 5.28 12.78
CA GLU A 95 12.20 4.77 11.53
C GLU A 95 11.03 4.23 10.69
N ASP A 96 10.28 5.16 10.10
CA ASP A 96 9.03 4.89 9.42
C ASP A 96 9.13 5.01 7.90
N VAL A 97 8.30 4.21 7.24
CA VAL A 97 8.06 4.31 5.80
C VAL A 97 6.58 4.52 5.55
N TRP A 98 6.28 5.20 4.44
CA TRP A 98 4.94 5.67 4.14
C TRP A 98 4.36 5.01 2.89
N HIS A 99 3.10 4.64 2.99
CA HIS A 99 2.28 4.19 1.89
C HIS A 99 1.07 5.10 1.74
N CYS A 100 0.54 5.19 0.53
CA CYS A 100 -0.74 5.82 0.31
C CYS A 100 -1.68 4.86 -0.38
N TRP A 101 -2.94 4.94 0.00
CA TRP A 101 -3.98 4.05 -0.53
C TRP A 101 -5.22 4.87 -0.83
N THR A 102 -5.78 4.68 -2.02
CA THR A 102 -7.03 5.33 -2.41
C THR A 102 -8.16 4.33 -2.19
N ALA A 103 -9.09 4.67 -1.30
CA ALA A 103 -10.21 3.77 -1.01
C ALA A 103 -11.13 3.65 -2.24
N PRO A 104 -11.35 2.44 -2.79
CA PRO A 104 -12.20 2.27 -3.97
C PRO A 104 -13.69 2.49 -3.68
N CYS A 105 -14.12 2.21 -2.44
CA CYS A 105 -15.48 2.42 -1.98
C CYS A 105 -15.50 2.97 -0.54
N SER A 106 -16.69 3.40 -0.09
CA SER A 106 -16.91 3.80 1.30
C SER A 106 -17.30 2.59 2.14
N GLY A 107 -16.75 2.49 3.35
CA GLY A 107 -16.99 1.36 4.24
C GLY A 107 -15.94 1.31 5.35
N ASP A 108 -15.85 0.17 6.03
CA ASP A 108 -14.77 -0.08 6.98
C ASP A 108 -13.64 -0.84 6.26
N ALA A 109 -12.47 -0.21 6.14
CA ALA A 109 -11.27 -0.83 5.57
C ALA A 109 -10.36 -1.32 6.70
N THR A 110 -9.74 -2.49 6.50
CA THR A 110 -8.72 -3.02 7.39
C THR A 110 -7.34 -2.83 6.77
N ILE A 111 -6.44 -2.20 7.53
CA ILE A 111 -5.03 -2.08 7.16
C ILE A 111 -4.25 -3.01 8.08
N SER A 112 -3.50 -3.95 7.51
CA SER A 112 -2.87 -5.04 8.24
C SER A 112 -1.40 -5.20 7.88
N LEU A 113 -0.57 -5.37 8.90
CA LEU A 113 0.83 -5.79 8.80
C LEU A 113 1.02 -7.25 9.23
N CYS A 114 -0.06 -8.00 9.44
CA CYS A 114 0.01 -9.39 9.88
C CYS A 114 0.83 -10.26 8.92
N GLY A 115 1.74 -11.05 9.49
CA GLY A 115 2.71 -11.86 8.73
C GLY A 115 4.06 -11.17 8.49
N SER A 116 4.24 -9.94 8.94
CA SER A 116 5.54 -9.25 8.94
C SER A 116 6.57 -9.90 9.88
N GLY A 117 7.86 -9.68 9.60
CA GLY A 117 8.96 -10.39 10.26
C GLY A 117 9.48 -9.76 11.55
N PHE A 118 8.87 -8.68 12.05
CA PHE A 118 9.34 -7.90 13.19
C PHE A 118 8.16 -7.32 13.99
N ASP A 119 8.48 -6.68 15.10
CA ASP A 119 7.55 -5.99 15.99
C ASP A 119 7.12 -4.66 15.33
N THR A 120 5.94 -4.63 14.71
CA THR A 120 5.54 -3.50 13.85
C THR A 120 4.76 -2.45 14.62
N THR A 121 4.72 -1.23 14.09
CA THR A 121 3.70 -0.25 14.44
C THR A 121 3.02 0.23 13.17
N LEU A 122 1.72 0.49 13.27
CA LEU A 122 0.88 0.91 12.17
C LEU A 122 0.03 2.10 12.59
N ALA A 123 0.10 3.18 11.82
CA ALA A 123 -0.81 4.31 11.95
C ALA A 123 -1.38 4.70 10.59
N VAL A 124 -2.62 5.20 10.57
CA VAL A 124 -3.27 5.67 9.35
C VAL A 124 -3.77 7.09 9.54
N PHE A 125 -3.53 7.95 8.55
CA PHE A 125 -3.83 9.37 8.57
C PHE A 125 -4.75 9.76 7.40
N ASP A 126 -5.56 10.81 7.59
CA ASP A 126 -6.44 11.35 6.56
C ASP A 126 -5.73 12.23 5.52
N ALA A 127 -4.52 12.68 5.82
CA ALA A 127 -3.63 13.44 4.95
C ALA A 127 -2.17 13.31 5.44
N CYS A 128 -1.20 13.64 4.58
CA CYS A 128 0.19 13.79 5.01
C CYS A 128 0.30 14.92 6.05
N GLY A 129 0.74 14.59 7.27
CA GLY A 129 0.71 15.49 8.43
C GLY A 129 -0.69 15.82 8.96
N GLY A 130 -1.70 15.01 8.59
CA GLY A 130 -3.10 15.17 8.97
C GLY A 130 -3.45 14.56 10.32
N LEU A 131 -4.73 14.23 10.50
CA LEU A 131 -5.25 13.59 11.71
C LEU A 131 -4.93 12.08 11.68
N GLU A 132 -4.38 11.57 12.78
CA GLU A 132 -4.29 10.12 13.02
C GLU A 132 -5.69 9.55 13.24
N LEU A 133 -6.12 8.66 12.33
CA LEU A 133 -7.42 7.99 12.36
C LEU A 133 -7.41 6.76 13.25
N ALA A 134 -6.31 6.00 13.21
CA ALA A 134 -6.08 4.84 14.06
C ALA A 134 -4.58 4.53 14.15
N CYS A 135 -4.20 3.89 15.25
CA CYS A 135 -2.86 3.41 15.52
C CYS A 135 -2.94 2.06 16.24
N ASN A 136 -2.05 1.13 15.91
CA ASN A 136 -1.85 -0.11 16.66
C ASN A 136 -0.38 -0.55 16.61
N ASP A 137 0.12 -1.10 17.71
CA ASP A 137 1.43 -1.74 17.85
C ASP A 137 1.33 -3.26 18.06
N ASP A 138 0.21 -3.79 18.57
CA ASP A 138 0.06 -5.23 18.84
C ASP A 138 -1.25 -5.81 18.29
N SER A 139 -1.12 -6.60 17.23
CA SER A 139 -2.10 -7.50 16.62
C SER A 139 -1.40 -8.74 16.09
N CYS A 140 -2.15 -9.82 15.93
CA CYS A 140 -1.68 -11.10 15.36
C CYS A 140 -0.34 -11.63 15.93
N GLY A 141 -0.01 -11.25 17.17
CA GLY A 141 1.31 -11.47 17.77
C GLY A 141 1.94 -10.14 18.17
N LEU A 142 2.99 -9.76 17.43
CA LEU A 142 3.74 -8.49 17.57
C LEU A 142 3.60 -7.61 16.30
N GLN A 143 2.67 -7.94 15.41
CA GLN A 143 2.44 -7.13 14.22
C GLN A 143 1.32 -6.13 14.52
N SER A 144 0.78 -5.45 13.53
CA SER A 144 -0.22 -4.41 13.77
C SER A 144 -1.35 -4.49 12.76
N GLU A 145 -2.55 -4.12 13.19
CA GLU A 145 -3.74 -4.07 12.34
C GLU A 145 -4.72 -3.03 12.87
N VAL A 146 -5.32 -2.25 11.98
CA VAL A 146 -6.37 -1.29 12.31
C VAL A 146 -7.54 -1.42 11.34
N THR A 147 -8.74 -1.08 11.81
CA THR A 147 -9.92 -0.92 10.96
C THR A 147 -10.39 0.52 11.07
N ILE A 148 -10.57 1.19 9.93
CA ILE A 148 -10.99 2.59 9.85
C ILE A 148 -12.16 2.78 8.89
N PRO A 149 -13.10 3.70 9.19
CA PRO A 149 -14.10 4.10 8.22
C PRO A 149 -13.45 4.94 7.12
N VAL A 150 -13.71 4.57 5.86
CA VAL A 150 -13.17 5.24 4.67
C VAL A 150 -14.25 5.75 3.75
N THR A 151 -13.89 6.73 2.92
CA THR A 151 -14.75 7.32 1.90
C THR A 151 -14.17 7.04 0.52
N ALA A 152 -15.02 6.59 -0.41
CA ALA A 152 -14.66 6.32 -1.79
C ALA A 152 -13.89 7.50 -2.44
N GLY A 153 -12.76 7.21 -3.07
CA GLY A 153 -11.90 8.17 -3.75
C GLY A 153 -11.00 9.01 -2.84
N SER A 154 -11.11 8.89 -1.51
CA SER A 154 -10.19 9.55 -0.59
C SER A 154 -8.86 8.79 -0.51
N VAL A 155 -7.77 9.54 -0.37
CA VAL A 155 -6.42 9.00 -0.17
C VAL A 155 -6.11 8.97 1.32
N TYR A 156 -5.65 7.83 1.80
CA TYR A 156 -5.20 7.61 3.17
C TYR A 156 -3.69 7.38 3.20
N TYR A 157 -3.03 7.87 4.25
CA TYR A 157 -1.58 7.76 4.42
C TYR A 157 -1.29 6.77 5.53
N ILE A 158 -0.57 5.72 5.20
CA ILE A 158 -0.29 4.58 6.04
C ILE A 158 1.18 4.66 6.44
N ARG A 159 1.42 4.78 7.74
CA ARG A 159 2.75 4.77 8.34
C ARG A 159 3.06 3.37 8.83
N VAL A 160 4.20 2.83 8.40
CA VAL A 160 4.73 1.53 8.84
C VAL A 160 6.06 1.79 9.53
N ALA A 161 6.15 1.45 10.80
CA ALA A 161 7.41 1.51 11.54
C ALA A 161 7.53 0.26 12.43
N GLY A 162 8.45 0.28 13.41
CA GLY A 162 8.58 -0.81 14.36
C GLY A 162 8.78 -0.36 15.78
N TYR A 163 8.24 -1.15 16.71
CA TYR A 163 8.22 -0.81 18.11
C TYR A 163 9.64 -0.70 18.66
N ASN A 164 9.93 0.42 19.33
CA ASN A 164 11.20 0.68 20.00
C ASN A 164 12.45 0.47 19.09
N GLY A 165 12.36 0.98 17.86
CA GLY A 165 13.44 0.97 16.86
C GLY A 165 13.59 -0.37 16.13
N ALA A 166 12.58 -1.24 16.20
CA ALA A 166 12.56 -2.44 15.37
C ALA A 166 12.41 -2.06 13.88
N GLU A 167 13.14 -2.75 13.03
CA GLU A 167 13.08 -2.59 11.58
C GLU A 167 13.11 -3.95 10.90
N GLY A 168 12.59 -4.04 9.68
CA GLY A 168 12.61 -5.28 8.94
C GLY A 168 11.77 -5.27 7.68
N ALA A 169 11.68 -6.45 7.06
CA ALA A 169 10.75 -6.69 5.97
C ALA A 169 9.32 -6.83 6.49
N TYR A 170 8.37 -6.19 5.83
CA TYR A 170 6.94 -6.24 6.16
C TYR A 170 6.08 -6.66 4.96
N SER A 171 4.89 -7.15 5.29
CA SER A 171 3.80 -7.40 4.35
C SER A 171 2.64 -6.50 4.75
N LEU A 172 2.30 -5.51 3.92
CA LEU A 172 1.20 -4.57 4.13
C LEU A 172 0.02 -4.94 3.24
N LEU A 173 -1.18 -4.96 3.82
CA LEU A 173 -2.43 -5.20 3.10
C LEU A 173 -3.46 -4.16 3.51
N ALA A 174 -4.00 -3.43 2.53
CA ALA A 174 -5.22 -2.65 2.70
C ALA A 174 -6.38 -3.46 2.11
N SER A 175 -7.32 -3.89 2.95
CA SER A 175 -8.47 -4.68 2.54
C SER A 175 -9.78 -3.97 2.80
N ILE A 176 -10.67 -4.05 1.82
CA ILE A 176 -12.06 -3.61 1.91
C ILE A 176 -12.85 -4.46 0.92
N GLN A 177 -14.06 -4.85 1.31
CA GLN A 177 -14.99 -5.50 0.40
C GLN A 177 -15.92 -4.44 -0.17
N CYS A 178 -15.81 -4.17 -1.46
CA CYS A 178 -16.67 -3.24 -2.14
C CYS A 178 -17.93 -3.93 -2.64
N CYS A 179 -19.06 -3.23 -2.58
CA CYS A 179 -20.27 -3.81 -3.16
C CYS A 179 -20.09 -3.97 -4.67
N GLY A 180 -20.40 -5.15 -5.19
CA GLY A 180 -20.29 -5.46 -6.62
C GLY A 180 -18.92 -5.98 -7.05
N ASP A 181 -17.87 -5.78 -6.24
CA ASP A 181 -16.51 -6.30 -6.41
C ASP A 181 -16.46 -7.73 -5.85
N LEU A 182 -16.54 -8.72 -6.74
CA LEU A 182 -16.63 -10.14 -6.42
C LEU A 182 -15.31 -10.88 -6.61
N ASP A 183 -14.36 -10.36 -7.40
CA ASP A 183 -13.00 -10.90 -7.43
C ASP A 183 -12.06 -10.21 -6.43
N GLY A 184 -12.49 -9.10 -5.84
CA GLY A 184 -11.82 -8.39 -4.78
C GLY A 184 -10.65 -7.56 -5.29
N ASP A 185 -10.60 -7.18 -6.57
CA ASP A 185 -9.48 -6.40 -7.12
C ASP A 185 -9.58 -4.89 -6.88
N GLY A 186 -10.67 -4.44 -6.26
CA GLY A 186 -10.92 -3.06 -5.89
C GLY A 186 -11.65 -2.26 -6.95
N ASP A 187 -12.18 -2.87 -8.01
CA ASP A 187 -13.13 -2.22 -8.90
C ASP A 187 -14.45 -3.02 -9.07
N THR A 188 -15.31 -2.60 -9.98
CA THR A 188 -16.60 -3.27 -10.20
C THR A 188 -16.89 -3.27 -11.68
N ASP A 189 -16.55 -4.35 -12.35
CA ASP A 189 -16.48 -4.38 -13.81
C ASP A 189 -17.10 -5.65 -14.45
N VAL A 190 -16.57 -6.08 -15.59
CA VAL A 190 -17.06 -7.27 -16.31
C VAL A 190 -16.60 -8.57 -15.67
N ASP A 191 -15.47 -8.58 -14.98
CA ASP A 191 -14.92 -9.77 -14.35
C ASP A 191 -15.76 -10.14 -13.12
N ASP A 192 -16.19 -9.15 -12.33
CA ASP A 192 -17.21 -9.34 -11.28
C ASP A 192 -18.53 -9.83 -11.83
N PHE A 193 -18.98 -9.21 -12.93
CA PHE A 193 -20.22 -9.63 -13.55
C PHE A 193 -20.17 -11.09 -14.01
N ASN A 194 -19.01 -11.54 -14.51
CA ASN A 194 -18.81 -12.93 -14.89
C ASN A 194 -18.82 -13.87 -13.67
N LEU A 195 -18.28 -13.45 -12.53
CA LEU A 195 -18.36 -14.18 -11.27
C LEU A 195 -19.79 -14.25 -10.74
N PHE A 196 -20.51 -13.13 -10.76
CA PHE A 196 -21.94 -13.08 -10.41
C PHE A 196 -22.73 -14.07 -11.27
N LEU A 197 -22.54 -14.04 -12.60
CA LEU A 197 -23.20 -14.96 -13.52
C LEU A 197 -22.82 -16.43 -13.32
N ALA A 198 -21.63 -16.71 -12.77
CA ALA A 198 -21.22 -18.07 -12.45
C ALA A 198 -21.92 -18.61 -11.19
N ALA A 199 -22.23 -17.72 -10.23
CA ALA A 199 -22.96 -18.03 -9.00
C ALA A 199 -24.48 -17.96 -9.15
N PHE A 200 -25.00 -17.24 -10.14
CA PHE A 200 -26.44 -17.03 -10.32
C PHE A 200 -27.23 -18.35 -10.40
N GLY A 201 -28.25 -18.47 -9.56
CA GLY A 201 -29.10 -19.65 -9.39
C GLY A 201 -28.53 -20.75 -8.49
N SER A 202 -27.40 -20.51 -7.81
CA SER A 202 -26.83 -21.41 -6.82
C SER A 202 -27.19 -20.98 -5.40
N CYS A 203 -27.21 -21.92 -4.46
CA CYS A 203 -27.49 -21.67 -3.06
C CYS A 203 -26.41 -22.26 -2.15
N THR A 204 -26.44 -21.89 -0.87
CA THR A 204 -25.52 -22.37 0.16
C THR A 204 -25.36 -23.89 0.08
N GLY A 205 -24.12 -24.33 -0.14
CA GLY A 205 -23.75 -25.75 -0.28
C GLY A 205 -23.55 -26.22 -1.71
N ASP A 206 -23.96 -25.44 -2.71
CA ASP A 206 -23.62 -25.69 -4.11
C ASP A 206 -22.16 -25.32 -4.40
N ALA A 207 -21.57 -26.00 -5.39
CA ALA A 207 -20.15 -25.83 -5.72
C ALA A 207 -19.81 -24.43 -6.27
N ASN A 208 -20.79 -23.73 -6.85
CA ASN A 208 -20.60 -22.42 -7.46
C ASN A 208 -21.18 -21.28 -6.61
N TYR A 209 -21.67 -21.59 -5.40
CA TYR A 209 -22.19 -20.57 -4.50
C TYR A 209 -21.08 -19.60 -4.10
N ASN A 210 -21.31 -18.33 -4.41
CA ASN A 210 -20.47 -17.23 -3.96
C ASN A 210 -21.26 -16.43 -2.90
N PRO A 211 -20.87 -16.48 -1.61
CA PRO A 211 -21.56 -15.72 -0.56
C PRO A 211 -21.46 -14.20 -0.76
N ASP A 212 -20.45 -13.69 -1.45
CA ASP A 212 -20.32 -12.26 -1.73
C ASP A 212 -21.30 -11.78 -2.81
N ALA A 213 -21.91 -12.72 -3.54
CA ALA A 213 -22.96 -12.45 -4.52
C ALA A 213 -24.38 -12.61 -3.93
N ASP A 214 -24.53 -13.05 -2.67
CA ASP A 214 -25.80 -13.15 -1.92
C ASP A 214 -25.96 -11.88 -1.05
N TYR A 215 -26.50 -10.83 -1.65
CA TYR A 215 -26.54 -9.48 -1.09
C TYR A 215 -27.63 -9.30 -0.03
N ASP A 216 -28.69 -10.10 -0.05
CA ASP A 216 -29.74 -10.08 0.98
C ASP A 216 -29.59 -11.18 2.03
N SER A 217 -28.58 -12.04 1.87
CA SER A 217 -28.17 -13.08 2.80
C SER A 217 -29.26 -14.11 3.06
N ASP A 218 -30.09 -14.41 2.05
CA ASP A 218 -31.13 -15.42 2.13
C ASP A 218 -30.62 -16.85 1.87
N GLY A 219 -29.37 -16.95 1.41
CA GLY A 219 -28.64 -18.19 1.16
C GLY A 219 -28.68 -18.64 -0.29
N CYS A 220 -29.23 -17.86 -1.22
CA CYS A 220 -29.26 -18.12 -2.65
C CYS A 220 -28.82 -16.88 -3.44
N VAL A 221 -28.24 -17.08 -4.63
CA VAL A 221 -27.92 -15.99 -5.55
C VAL A 221 -29.00 -15.93 -6.63
N GLU A 222 -29.94 -15.00 -6.54
CA GLU A 222 -31.10 -14.91 -7.42
C GLU A 222 -31.34 -13.51 -8.01
N LEU A 223 -32.57 -13.25 -8.46
CA LEU A 223 -32.88 -12.03 -9.22
C LEU A 223 -32.78 -10.78 -8.33
N GLU A 224 -33.10 -10.92 -7.06
CA GLU A 224 -33.00 -9.95 -5.99
C GLU A 224 -31.53 -9.50 -5.84
N ASP A 225 -30.60 -10.46 -5.81
CA ASP A 225 -29.15 -10.18 -5.80
C ASP A 225 -28.66 -9.53 -7.07
N TYR A 226 -29.19 -9.92 -8.22
CA TYR A 226 -28.83 -9.28 -9.47
C TYR A 226 -29.24 -7.81 -9.49
N GLN A 227 -30.40 -7.48 -8.92
CA GLN A 227 -30.83 -6.09 -8.78
C GLN A 227 -29.92 -5.31 -7.82
N ALA A 228 -29.47 -5.95 -6.73
CA ALA A 228 -28.51 -5.36 -5.81
C ALA A 228 -27.15 -5.12 -6.48
N TRP A 229 -26.60 -6.12 -7.18
CA TRP A 229 -25.34 -6.00 -7.93
C TRP A 229 -25.42 -4.89 -8.99
N VAL A 230 -26.52 -4.79 -9.73
CA VAL A 230 -26.75 -3.71 -10.71
C VAL A 230 -26.71 -2.33 -10.07
N GLN A 231 -27.23 -2.20 -8.84
CA GLN A 231 -27.17 -0.93 -8.11
C GLN A 231 -25.72 -0.60 -7.73
N CYS A 232 -24.98 -1.59 -7.22
CA CYS A 232 -23.58 -1.42 -6.86
C CYS A 232 -22.70 -1.05 -8.06
N PHE A 233 -22.87 -1.73 -9.20
CA PHE A 233 -22.19 -1.37 -10.45
C PHE A 233 -22.46 0.08 -10.87
N ARG A 234 -23.71 0.56 -10.75
CA ARG A 234 -24.06 1.94 -11.12
C ARG A 234 -23.46 2.99 -10.20
N ASP A 235 -23.37 2.66 -8.91
CA ASP A 235 -22.78 3.56 -7.92
C ASP A 235 -21.26 3.64 -8.10
N ALA A 236 -20.60 2.52 -8.39
CA ALA A 236 -19.18 2.47 -8.73
C ALA A 236 -18.87 3.08 -10.11
N ASN A 237 -19.78 2.94 -11.09
CA ASN A 237 -19.57 3.37 -12.48
C ASN A 237 -20.68 4.30 -13.00
N PRO A 238 -20.78 5.55 -12.51
CA PRO A 238 -21.83 6.46 -12.93
C PRO A 238 -21.84 6.72 -14.45
N GLY A 239 -22.92 6.34 -15.12
CA GLY A 239 -23.13 6.57 -16.55
C GLY A 239 -22.53 5.51 -17.48
N SER A 240 -21.84 4.50 -16.95
CA SER A 240 -21.38 3.36 -17.73
C SER A 240 -22.54 2.42 -18.08
N PRO A 241 -22.55 1.82 -19.28
CA PRO A 241 -23.52 0.78 -19.61
C PRO A 241 -23.24 -0.47 -18.77
N LEU A 242 -24.31 -1.19 -18.39
CA LEU A 242 -24.16 -2.48 -17.73
C LEU A 242 -23.32 -3.43 -18.59
N PRO A 243 -22.41 -4.21 -17.96
CA PRO A 243 -21.65 -5.21 -18.67
C PRO A 243 -22.60 -6.25 -19.26
N LYS A 244 -22.22 -6.75 -20.43
CA LYS A 244 -23.02 -7.74 -21.17
C LYS A 244 -22.14 -8.93 -21.42
N LYS A 245 -22.69 -10.13 -21.19
CA LYS A 245 -22.03 -11.37 -21.58
C LYS A 245 -21.65 -11.29 -23.07
N ALA A 246 -20.37 -11.43 -23.37
CA ALA A 246 -19.89 -11.42 -24.74
C ALA A 246 -20.60 -12.54 -25.51
N ARG A 247 -21.37 -12.21 -26.54
CA ARG A 247 -21.92 -13.22 -27.44
C ARG A 247 -20.74 -13.93 -28.12
N PRO A 248 -20.66 -15.26 -28.09
CA PRO A 248 -19.68 -15.97 -28.91
C PRO A 248 -19.80 -15.47 -30.34
N ARG A 249 -18.69 -15.07 -30.98
CA ARG A 249 -18.70 -14.71 -32.41
C ARG A 249 -19.09 -15.96 -33.20
N VAL A 250 -20.39 -16.13 -33.45
CA VAL A 250 -20.89 -17.11 -34.38
C VAL A 250 -20.40 -16.67 -35.76
N PHE A 251 -19.36 -17.33 -36.28
CA PHE A 251 -19.01 -17.26 -37.69
C PHE A 251 -20.22 -17.77 -38.48
N ASN A 252 -20.94 -16.83 -39.08
CA ASN A 252 -22.21 -17.06 -39.74
C ASN A 252 -22.09 -18.14 -40.84
N ARG A 253 -22.81 -19.26 -40.67
CA ARG A 253 -23.54 -19.88 -41.78
C ARG A 253 -24.79 -20.61 -41.28
N GLN A 254 -25.91 -19.90 -41.45
CA GLN A 254 -27.31 -20.35 -41.56
C GLN A 254 -28.07 -20.66 -40.26
N GLU A 255 -29.19 -19.95 -40.16
CA GLU A 255 -30.27 -19.98 -39.19
C GLU A 255 -30.62 -21.37 -38.59
N SER A 256 -30.70 -21.43 -37.26
CA SER A 256 -31.83 -22.09 -36.61
C SER A 256 -32.02 -21.48 -35.23
N GLN A 257 -33.26 -21.15 -34.94
CA GLN A 257 -33.73 -20.51 -33.72
C GLN A 257 -33.15 -21.17 -32.46
N GLY A 258 -32.48 -20.36 -31.64
CA GLY A 258 -31.92 -20.77 -30.35
C GLY A 258 -32.08 -19.60 -29.38
N ASN A 259 -32.91 -19.86 -28.37
CA ASN A 259 -33.34 -18.96 -27.30
C ASN A 259 -32.19 -18.03 -26.83
N SER A 260 -32.33 -16.72 -27.06
CA SER A 260 -31.59 -15.75 -26.27
C SER A 260 -32.22 -15.80 -24.89
N ILE A 261 -31.46 -16.20 -23.88
CA ILE A 261 -31.79 -15.84 -22.50
C ILE A 261 -31.52 -14.33 -22.45
N GLU A 262 -32.53 -13.55 -22.81
CA GLU A 262 -32.68 -12.21 -22.27
C GLU A 262 -32.97 -12.44 -20.78
N LEU A 263 -31.93 -12.29 -19.96
CA LEU A 263 -32.16 -11.94 -18.57
C LEU A 263 -32.93 -10.61 -18.59
N PRO A 264 -33.96 -10.44 -17.73
CA PRO A 264 -34.77 -9.23 -17.68
C PRO A 264 -33.93 -7.95 -17.52
#